data_AF-A0A7V5C6B0-F1
#
_entry.id   AF-A0A7V5C6B0-F1
#
_cell.length_a   1.000
_cell.length_b   1.000
_cell.length_c   1.000
_cell.angle_alpha   90.00
_cell.angle_beta   90.00
_cell.angle_gamma   90.00
#
_symmetry.space_group_name_H-M   'P 1'
#
loop_
_entity.id
_entity.type
_entity.pdbx_description
1 polymer ?
#
loop_
_entity_poly.entity_id
_entity_poly.type
_entity_poly.pdbx_seq_one_letter_code
_entity_poly.pdbx_strand_id
1 'polypeptide(L)' 'MNNVRRIVSQCRRCESNFTGVDIQSLLTEFEKGNSDFNDQMISEICKHKGLTLITDDADFKGSDLTILTANNRLLTS' A
#
# COMPACT_ATOMS: atom_id res chain seq x y z
N MET A 1 18.26 -0.21 16.31
CA MET A 1 17.04 -0.06 17.15
C MET A 1 16.57 1.37 17.39
N ASN A 2 17.44 2.40 17.46
CA ASN A 2 17.02 3.78 17.76
C ASN A 2 16.25 4.47 16.60
N ASN A 3 16.59 4.14 15.34
CA ASN A 3 16.00 4.80 14.16
C ASN A 3 14.50 4.51 13.98
N VAL A 4 14.04 3.28 14.26
CA VAL A 4 12.61 2.92 14.08
C VAL A 4 11.70 3.72 15.00
N ARG A 5 12.10 3.90 16.27
CA ARG A 5 11.32 4.72 17.22
C ARG A 5 11.28 6.19 16.78
N ARG A 6 12.40 6.71 16.26
CA ARG A 6 12.48 8.07 15.72
C ARG A 6 11.58 8.24 14.49
N ILE A 7 11.59 7.30 13.55
CA ILE A 7 10.70 7.31 12.38
C ILE A 7 9.24 7.35 12.84
N VAL A 8 8.84 6.42 13.70
CA VAL A 8 7.45 6.37 14.22
C VAL A 8 7.06 7.66 14.94
N SER A 9 7.98 8.31 15.65
CA SER A 9 7.73 9.59 16.31
C SER A 9 7.48 10.75 15.33
N GLN A 10 7.92 10.62 14.08
CA GLN A 10 7.70 11.59 13.01
C GLN A 10 6.48 11.23 12.14
N CYS A 11 5.88 10.06 12.33
CA CYS A 11 4.73 9.60 11.56
C CYS A 11 3.42 10.00 12.24
N ARG A 12 2.43 10.37 11.44
CA ARG A 12 1.03 10.41 11.87
C ARG A 12 0.40 9.03 11.64
N ARG A 13 -0.11 8.42 12.71
CA ARG A 13 -0.89 7.17 12.61
C ARG A 13 -2.20 7.42 11.86
N CYS A 14 -2.66 6.44 11.09
CA CYS A 14 -3.94 6.51 10.43
C CYS A 14 -4.67 5.17 10.56
N GLU A 15 -6.00 5.23 10.67
CA GLU A 15 -6.85 4.05 10.68
C GLU A 15 -6.92 3.41 9.30
N SER A 16 -7.02 2.08 9.26
CA SER A 16 -7.06 1.29 8.02
C SER A 16 -8.31 1.50 7.17
N ASN A 17 -9.35 2.13 7.73
CA ASN A 17 -10.68 2.23 7.12
C ASN A 17 -11.30 0.86 6.77
N PHE A 18 -10.90 -0.20 7.47
CA PHE A 18 -11.32 -1.58 7.16
C PHE A 18 -12.85 -1.74 7.08
N THR A 19 -13.61 -1.04 7.93
CA THR A 19 -15.08 -1.08 7.94
C THR A 19 -15.72 -0.46 6.70
N GLY A 20 -14.99 0.38 5.96
CA GLY A 20 -15.44 1.02 4.72
C GLY A 20 -14.93 0.35 3.45
N VAL A 21 -14.10 -0.68 3.57
CA VAL A 21 -13.56 -1.45 2.45
C VAL A 21 -14.57 -2.53 2.02
N ASP A 22 -14.72 -2.73 0.72
CA ASP A 22 -15.45 -3.89 0.18
C ASP A 22 -14.59 -5.16 0.34
N ILE A 23 -14.66 -5.76 1.53
CA ILE A 23 -13.86 -6.93 1.88
C ILE A 23 -14.14 -8.13 0.97
N GLN A 24 -15.36 -8.26 0.45
CA GLN A 24 -15.70 -9.39 -0.42
C GLN A 24 -15.04 -9.25 -1.79
N SER A 25 -14.97 -8.02 -2.30
CA SER A 25 -14.24 -7.76 -3.54
C SER A 25 -12.75 -8.03 -3.36
N LEU A 26 -12.15 -7.62 -2.23
CA LEU A 26 -10.72 -7.91 -1.96
C LEU A 26 -10.43 -9.41 -1.83
N LEU A 27 -11.31 -10.16 -1.15
CA LEU A 27 -11.15 -11.62 -1.03
C LEU A 27 -11.30 -12.30 -2.39
N THR A 28 -12.24 -11.85 -3.23
CA THR A 28 -12.40 -12.37 -4.59
C THR A 28 -11.15 -12.15 -5.44
N GLU A 29 -10.50 -10.98 -5.34
CA GLU A 29 -9.23 -10.74 -6.05
C GLU A 29 -8.07 -11.55 -5.45
N PHE A 30 -8.01 -11.66 -4.12
CA PHE A 30 -7.00 -12.46 -3.44
C PHE A 30 -7.05 -13.94 -3.87
N GLU A 31 -8.25 -14.51 -4.00
CA GLU A 31 -8.45 -15.89 -4.47
C GLU A 31 -7.93 -16.14 -5.89
N LYS A 32 -7.81 -15.10 -6.74
CA LYS A 32 -7.20 -15.24 -8.07
C LYS A 32 -5.68 -15.43 -8.01
N GLY A 33 -5.05 -15.13 -6.88
CA GLY A 33 -3.61 -15.33 -6.66
C GLY A 33 -2.69 -14.30 -7.32
N ASN A 34 -3.24 -13.19 -7.84
CA ASN A 34 -2.46 -12.16 -8.54
C ASN A 34 -1.97 -11.03 -7.62
N SER A 35 -2.50 -10.93 -6.40
CA SER A 35 -2.15 -9.88 -5.45
C SER A 35 -2.34 -10.35 -4.01
N ASP A 36 -1.39 -10.04 -3.14
CA ASP A 36 -1.50 -10.35 -1.72
C ASP A 36 -2.56 -9.47 -1.04
N PHE A 37 -3.22 -10.03 -0.02
CA PHE A 37 -4.28 -9.34 0.70
C PHE A 37 -3.81 -8.04 1.38
N ASN A 38 -2.59 -8.03 1.95
CA ASN A 38 -2.02 -6.82 2.55
C ASN A 38 -1.79 -5.71 1.52
N ASP A 39 -1.40 -6.04 0.30
CA ASP A 39 -1.14 -5.04 -0.73
C ASP A 39 -2.42 -4.39 -1.21
N GLN A 40 -3.49 -5.18 -1.31
CA GLN A 40 -4.84 -4.68 -1.55
C GLN A 40 -5.30 -3.73 -0.45
N MET A 41 -5.12 -4.10 0.83
CA MET A 41 -5.47 -3.23 1.97
C MET A 41 -4.65 -1.94 2.01
N ILE A 42 -3.33 -2.00 1.74
CA ILE A 42 -2.47 -0.82 1.67
C ILE A 42 -2.92 0.11 0.53
N SER A 43 -3.26 -0.47 -0.62
CA SER A 43 -3.76 0.27 -1.77
C SER A 43 -5.05 1.02 -1.44
N GLU A 44 -6.02 0.36 -0.79
CA GLU A 44 -7.26 0.99 -0.36
C GLU A 44 -7.03 2.14 0.64
N ILE A 45 -6.12 1.95 1.60
CA ILE A 45 -5.73 3.02 2.55
C ILE A 45 -5.16 4.23 1.80
N CYS A 46 -4.26 3.99 0.84
CA CYS A 46 -3.64 5.05 0.05
C CYS A 46 -4.66 5.80 -0.80
N LYS A 47 -5.54 5.10 -1.52
CA LYS A 47 -6.59 5.71 -2.36
C LYS A 47 -7.56 6.52 -1.54
N HIS A 48 -8.11 5.94 -0.47
CA HIS A 48 -9.12 6.60 0.34
C HIS A 48 -8.58 7.84 1.07
N LYS A 49 -7.30 7.85 1.44
CA LYS A 49 -6.69 8.96 2.18
C LYS A 49 -5.87 9.91 1.31
N GLY A 50 -5.75 9.65 0.00
CA GLY A 50 -4.92 10.44 -0.91
C GLY A 50 -3.44 10.43 -0.53
N LEU A 51 -2.90 9.26 -0.15
CA LEU A 51 -1.50 9.12 0.28
C LEU A 51 -0.61 8.60 -0.85
N THR A 52 0.61 9.11 -0.91
CA THR A 52 1.70 8.53 -1.71
C THR A 52 2.29 7.33 -0.98
N LEU A 53 2.39 6.19 -1.67
CA LEU A 53 3.02 4.98 -1.13
C LEU A 53 4.53 5.04 -1.33
N ILE A 54 5.28 4.92 -0.22
CA ILE A 54 6.73 4.72 -0.28
C ILE A 54 6.98 3.22 -0.22
N THR A 55 7.48 2.64 -1.31
CA THR A 55 7.81 1.22 -1.38
C THR A 55 8.86 0.96 -2.45
N ASP A 56 9.66 -0.09 -2.29
CA ASP A 56 10.50 -0.65 -3.36
C ASP A 56 9.97 -2.00 -3.87
N ASP A 57 8.80 -2.41 -3.36
CA ASP A 57 8.16 -3.67 -3.68
C ASP A 57 7.59 -3.69 -5.10
N ALA A 58 8.09 -4.64 -5.91
CA ALA A 58 7.78 -4.73 -7.34
C ALA A 58 6.34 -5.13 -7.61
N ASP A 59 5.63 -5.72 -6.63
CA ASP A 59 4.25 -6.19 -6.79
C ASP A 59 3.26 -5.03 -6.94
N PHE A 60 3.68 -3.80 -6.56
CA PHE A 60 2.90 -2.58 -6.83
C PHE A 60 3.11 -2.01 -8.24
N LYS A 61 3.91 -2.64 -9.10
CA LYS A 61 4.13 -2.17 -10.49
C LYS A 61 2.80 -2.14 -11.24
N GLY A 62 2.49 -1.01 -11.86
CA GLY A 62 1.27 -0.84 -12.64
C GLY A 62 0.00 -0.64 -11.79
N SER A 63 0.14 -0.51 -10.47
CA SER A 63 -0.96 -0.02 -9.64
C SER A 63 -1.31 1.43 -10.00
N ASP A 64 -2.52 1.84 -9.65
CA ASP A 64 -3.04 3.20 -9.79
C ASP A 64 -2.61 4.13 -8.63
N LEU A 65 -1.64 3.70 -7.82
CA LEU A 65 -1.12 4.49 -6.70
C LEU A 65 -0.03 5.46 -7.16
N THR A 66 0.07 6.60 -6.46
CA THR A 66 1.29 7.42 -6.55
C THR A 66 2.39 6.75 -5.72
N ILE A 67 3.44 6.27 -6.38
CA ILE A 67 4.56 5.57 -5.74
C ILE A 67 5.80 6.46 -5.69
N LEU A 68 6.45 6.52 -4.52
CA LEU A 68 7.80 7.05 -4.34
C LEU A 68 8.74 5.89 -4.03
N THR A 69 9.77 5.71 -4.86
CA THR A 69 10.63 4.53 -4.82
C THR A 69 12.03 4.87 -5.32
N ALA A 70 13.04 4.12 -4.84
CA ALA A 70 14.37 4.12 -5.45
C ALA A 70 14.53 2.99 -6.49
N ASN A 71 13.59 2.04 -6.54
CA ASN A 71 13.55 0.95 -7.49
C ASN A 71 12.98 1.43 -8.85
N ASN A 72 13.87 1.80 -9.77
CA ASN A 72 13.50 2.29 -11.11
C ASN A 72 12.60 1.33 -11.91
N ARG A 73 12.60 0.03 -11.61
CA ARG A 73 11.76 -0.96 -12.31
C ARG A 73 10.26 -0.72 -12.09
N LEU A 74 9.89 -0.07 -10.98
CA LEU A 74 8.51 0.34 -10.68
C LEU A 74 8.07 1.57 -11.49
N LEU A 75 9.02 2.39 -11.96
CA LEU A 75 8.75 3.65 -12.66
C LEU A 75 8.77 3.53 -14.18
N THR A 76 9.30 2.43 -14.71
CA THR A 76 9.37 2.16 -16.14
C THR A 76 8.18 1.32 -16.59
N SER A 77 7.45 1.76 -17.62
CA SER A 77 6.35 1.04 -18.26
C SER A 77 6.79 -0.34 -18.74
#